data_AF-A0A0Q8Y1W4-F1
#
_entry.id   AF-A0A0Q8Y1W4-F1
#
_cell.length_a   1.000
_cell.length_b   1.000
_cell.length_c   1.000
_cell.angle_alpha   90.00
_cell.angle_beta   90.00
_cell.angle_gamma   90.00
#
_symmetry.space_group_name_H-M   'P 1'
#
loop_
_entity.id
_entity.type
_entity.pdbx_description
1 polymer ?
#
loop_
_entity_poly.entity_id
_entity_poly.type
_entity_poly.pdbx_seq_one_letter_code
_entity_poly.pdbx_strand_id
1 'polypeptide(L)'
;MSKLGIWADFEMKIVCNELRRQNLLSFRDWVYDASHCAKTFSPTSYLGYRVWAIPCLRLMRKYPPLAAGLAVVVRWMVADLKYEIGVSAQPHLPGRIVRRGLFWPGNWLLGSLARFARMQVGAPSCRMRTPDYRLSVGPPSSVFFSST
;
A
#
# COMPACT_ATOMS: atom_id res chain seq x y z
N MET A 1 -0.85 16.54 24.82
CA MET A 1 -2.27 16.90 24.71
C MET A 1 -3.08 15.64 24.40
N SER A 2 -3.65 15.05 25.45
CA SER A 2 -4.42 13.82 25.43
C SER A 2 -5.83 14.12 24.89
N LYS A 3 -6.10 13.83 23.61
CA LYS A 3 -7.43 13.98 23.02
C LYS A 3 -8.14 12.62 23.00
N LEU A 4 -9.05 12.42 23.95
CA LEU A 4 -10.19 11.49 23.91
C LEU A 4 -9.86 10.06 23.41
N GLY A 5 -9.56 9.15 24.35
CA GLY A 5 -9.27 7.73 24.13
C GLY A 5 -10.41 6.85 23.58
N ILE A 6 -11.22 7.34 22.64
CA ILE A 6 -12.21 6.57 21.87
C ILE A 6 -11.95 6.67 20.35
N TRP A 7 -10.98 7.47 19.94
CA TRP A 7 -10.44 7.43 18.58
C TRP A 7 -9.38 6.33 18.51
N ALA A 8 -9.82 5.09 18.34
CA ALA A 8 -8.93 4.06 17.82
C ALA A 8 -8.59 4.45 16.37
N ASP A 9 -7.70 5.43 16.18
CA ASP A 9 -7.24 5.82 14.86
C ASP A 9 -6.52 4.62 14.27
N PHE A 10 -7.27 3.79 13.55
CA PHE A 10 -6.70 2.73 12.75
C PHE A 10 -5.95 3.41 11.62
N GLU A 11 -4.67 3.67 11.83
CA GLU A 11 -3.79 4.33 10.85
C GLU A 11 -3.79 3.60 9.49
N MET A 12 -4.16 2.32 9.51
CA MET A 12 -4.26 1.48 8.33
C MET A 12 -5.50 1.74 7.45
N LYS A 13 -6.54 2.44 7.93
CA LYS A 13 -7.82 2.60 7.20
C LYS A 13 -8.12 4.04 6.77
N ILE A 14 -7.21 4.59 5.97
CA ILE A 14 -7.21 5.96 5.42
C ILE A 14 -8.59 6.42 4.91
N VAL A 15 -9.23 5.65 4.01
CA VAL A 15 -10.50 6.03 3.38
C VAL A 15 -11.65 6.02 4.38
N CYS A 16 -11.74 4.99 5.21
CA CYS A 16 -12.84 4.88 6.18
C CYS A 16 -12.72 5.92 7.30
N ASN A 17 -11.50 6.30 7.68
CA ASN A 17 -11.27 7.39 8.63
C ASN A 17 -11.78 8.73 8.08
N GLU A 18 -11.54 9.02 6.80
CA GLU A 18 -12.06 10.23 6.16
C GLU A 18 -13.59 10.20 6.05
N LEU A 19 -14.20 9.06 5.66
CA LEU A 19 -15.66 8.93 5.65
C LEU A 19 -16.27 9.14 7.03
N ARG A 20 -15.60 8.62 8.08
CA ARG A 20 -16.03 8.82 9.46
C ARG A 20 -15.92 10.28 9.88
N ARG A 21 -14.83 10.96 9.50
CA ARG A 21 -14.62 12.40 9.72
C ARG A 21 -15.73 13.25 9.08
N GLN A 22 -16.23 12.83 7.92
CA GLN A 22 -17.35 13.46 7.22
C GLN A 22 -18.73 13.00 7.72
N ASN A 23 -18.81 12.19 8.77
CA ASN A 23 -20.05 11.57 9.29
C ASN A 23 -20.84 10.75 8.25
N LEU A 24 -20.17 10.26 7.20
CA LEU A 24 -20.76 9.40 6.17
C LEU A 24 -20.73 7.90 6.54
N LEU A 25 -20.00 7.54 7.58
CA LEU A 25 -19.93 6.16 8.08
C LEU A 25 -20.21 6.15 9.59
N SER A 26 -21.06 5.22 10.04
CA SER A 26 -21.37 5.10 11.46
C SER A 26 -20.14 4.64 12.24
N PHE A 27 -20.05 5.03 13.52
CA PHE A 27 -18.91 4.63 14.36
C PHE A 27 -18.79 3.10 14.48
N ARG A 28 -19.92 2.39 14.69
CA ARG A 28 -19.93 0.93 14.77
C ARG A 28 -19.45 0.27 13.47
N ASP A 29 -19.91 0.77 12.32
CA ASP A 29 -19.50 0.23 11.01
C ASP A 29 -18.01 0.41 10.77
N TRP A 30 -17.51 1.59 11.11
CA TRP A 30 -16.10 1.89 11.07
C TRP A 30 -15.27 0.98 11.98
N VAL A 31 -15.71 0.73 13.23
CA VAL A 31 -15.00 -0.18 14.15
C VAL A 31 -14.92 -1.59 13.57
N TYR A 32 -16.01 -2.14 13.03
CA TYR A 32 -16.01 -3.47 12.44
C TYR A 32 -15.06 -3.58 11.26
N ASP A 33 -15.16 -2.66 10.30
CA ASP A 33 -14.31 -2.64 9.11
C ASP A 33 -12.83 -2.46 9.46
N ALA A 34 -12.52 -1.52 10.35
CA ALA A 34 -11.15 -1.22 10.72
C ALA A 34 -10.50 -2.35 11.53
N SER A 35 -11.25 -2.95 12.47
CA SER A 35 -10.78 -4.11 13.24
C SER A 35 -10.55 -5.33 12.34
N HIS A 36 -11.43 -5.57 11.38
CA HIS A 36 -11.26 -6.67 10.43
C HIS A 36 -10.06 -6.42 9.52
N CYS A 37 -9.92 -5.21 8.98
CA CYS A 37 -8.80 -4.88 8.11
C CYS A 37 -7.45 -4.93 8.82
N ALA A 38 -7.38 -4.50 10.08
CA ALA A 38 -6.16 -4.61 10.90
C ALA A 38 -5.69 -6.06 11.07
N LYS A 39 -6.62 -7.02 11.11
CA LYS A 39 -6.30 -8.46 11.20
C LYS A 39 -5.95 -9.09 9.85
N THR A 40 -6.57 -8.63 8.77
CA THR A 40 -6.49 -9.29 7.45
C THR A 40 -5.44 -8.67 6.52
N PHE A 41 -5.06 -7.40 6.72
CA PHE A 41 -4.05 -6.76 5.87
C PHE A 41 -2.68 -7.42 6.04
N SER A 42 -2.08 -7.83 4.92
CA SER A 42 -0.67 -8.18 4.84
C SER A 42 0.14 -6.96 4.43
N PRO A 43 1.47 -6.94 4.62
CA PRO A 43 2.31 -5.82 4.17
C PRO A 43 2.13 -5.49 2.69
N THR A 44 1.94 -6.51 1.84
CA THR A 44 1.72 -6.33 0.41
C THR A 44 0.35 -5.75 0.10
N SER A 45 -0.74 -6.31 0.65
CA SER A 45 -2.08 -5.78 0.38
C SER A 45 -2.29 -4.39 0.99
N TYR A 46 -1.68 -4.10 2.13
CA TYR A 46 -1.68 -2.76 2.70
C TYR A 46 -0.91 -1.75 1.85
N LEU A 47 0.24 -2.14 1.27
CA LEU A 47 0.96 -1.29 0.33
C LEU A 47 0.08 -0.93 -0.87
N GLY A 48 -0.58 -1.93 -1.48
CA GLY A 48 -1.48 -1.68 -2.60
C GLY A 48 -2.68 -0.82 -2.21
N TYR A 49 -3.24 -1.03 -1.02
CA TYR A 49 -4.27 -0.14 -0.47
C TYR A 49 -3.79 1.31 -0.42
N ARG A 50 -2.59 1.57 0.11
CA ARG A 50 -2.04 2.94 0.20
C ARG A 50 -1.86 3.61 -1.16
N VAL A 51 -1.47 2.86 -2.19
CA VAL A 51 -1.22 3.39 -3.54
C VAL A 51 -2.43 4.15 -4.07
N TRP A 52 -3.64 3.62 -3.91
CA TRP A 52 -4.86 4.29 -4.37
C TRP A 52 -5.58 5.06 -3.25
N ALA A 53 -5.46 4.64 -1.98
CA ALA A 53 -6.16 5.29 -0.87
C ALA A 53 -5.70 6.73 -0.62
N ILE A 54 -4.41 7.03 -0.76
CA ILE A 54 -3.85 8.37 -0.57
C ILE A 54 -4.37 9.38 -1.62
N PRO A 55 -4.30 9.11 -2.95
CA PRO A 55 -4.89 10.02 -3.93
C PRO A 55 -6.42 10.09 -3.80
N CYS A 56 -7.08 8.96 -3.48
CA CYS A 56 -8.52 8.92 -3.24
C CYS A 56 -8.92 9.83 -2.07
N LEU A 57 -8.18 9.83 -0.96
CA LEU A 57 -8.40 10.75 0.17
C LEU A 57 -8.40 12.22 -0.27
N ARG A 58 -7.43 12.62 -1.10
CA ARG A 58 -7.33 14.00 -1.60
C ARG A 58 -8.55 14.35 -2.47
N LEU A 59 -8.99 13.42 -3.31
CA LEU A 59 -10.18 13.60 -4.14
C LEU A 59 -11.46 13.67 -3.31
N MET A 60 -11.61 12.82 -2.30
CA MET A 60 -12.77 12.83 -1.40
C MET A 60 -12.91 14.14 -0.63
N ARG A 61 -11.79 14.77 -0.26
CA ARG A 61 -11.80 16.10 0.38
C ARG A 61 -12.19 17.22 -0.58
N LYS A 62 -11.87 17.07 -1.86
CA LYS A 62 -12.20 18.05 -2.89
C LYS A 62 -13.62 17.89 -3.45
N TYR A 63 -14.12 16.66 -3.52
CA TYR A 63 -15.39 16.32 -4.16
C TYR A 63 -16.29 15.54 -3.20
N PRO A 64 -17.19 16.23 -2.47
CA PRO A 64 -18.14 15.58 -1.55
C PRO A 64 -19.02 14.48 -2.18
N PRO A 65 -19.49 14.60 -3.45
CA PRO A 65 -20.26 13.52 -4.08
C PRO A 65 -19.47 12.23 -4.24
N LEU A 66 -18.15 12.31 -4.49
CA LEU A 66 -17.28 11.15 -4.55
C LEU A 66 -17.20 10.44 -3.20
N ALA A 67 -17.08 11.21 -2.11
CA ALA A 67 -17.08 10.66 -0.76
C ALA A 67 -18.42 9.98 -0.42
N ALA A 68 -19.55 10.56 -0.84
CA ALA A 68 -20.87 9.95 -0.67
C ALA A 68 -21.00 8.61 -1.43
N GLY A 69 -20.54 8.55 -2.69
CA GLY A 69 -20.53 7.31 -3.47
C GLY A 69 -19.65 6.23 -2.84
N LEU A 70 -18.45 6.60 -2.39
CA LEU A 70 -17.56 5.66 -1.69
C LEU A 70 -18.15 5.19 -0.35
N ALA A 71 -18.90 6.05 0.36
CA ALA A 71 -19.59 5.66 1.57
C ALA A 71 -20.61 4.54 1.33
N VAL A 72 -21.35 4.59 0.20
CA VAL A 72 -22.28 3.52 -0.18
C VAL A 72 -21.53 2.20 -0.38
N VAL A 73 -20.43 2.23 -1.14
CA VAL A 73 -19.60 1.04 -1.41
C VAL A 73 -19.03 0.47 -0.11
N VAL A 74 -18.50 1.32 0.77
CA VAL A 74 -17.97 0.88 2.08
C VAL A 74 -19.08 0.28 2.94
N ARG A 75 -20.26 0.89 2.99
CA ARG A 75 -21.40 0.35 3.75
C ARG A 75 -21.82 -1.03 3.23
N TRP A 76 -21.79 -1.27 1.92
CA TRP A 76 -22.03 -2.61 1.36
C TRP A 76 -20.99 -3.62 1.85
N MET A 77 -19.71 -3.26 1.84
CA MET A 77 -18.64 -4.12 2.35
C MET A 77 -18.81 -4.41 3.85
N VAL A 78 -19.20 -3.40 4.65
CA VAL A 78 -19.45 -3.59 6.08
C VAL A 78 -20.69 -4.45 6.33
N ALA A 79 -21.74 -4.31 5.53
CA ALA A 79 -22.93 -5.16 5.65
C ALA A 79 -22.60 -6.65 5.43
N ASP A 80 -21.78 -6.96 4.43
CA ASP A 80 -21.26 -8.32 4.21
C ASP A 80 -20.37 -8.78 5.38
N LEU A 81 -19.49 -7.90 5.87
CA LEU A 81 -18.64 -8.22 7.02
C LEU A 81 -19.46 -8.53 8.27
N LYS A 82 -20.51 -7.76 8.56
CA LYS A 82 -21.42 -7.99 9.69
C LYS A 82 -22.07 -9.37 9.63
N TYR A 83 -22.42 -9.82 8.43
CA TYR A 83 -22.94 -11.17 8.24
C TYR A 83 -21.88 -12.22 8.56
N GLU A 84 -20.66 -12.04 8.06
CA GLU A 84 -19.56 -12.98 8.29
C GLU A 84 -19.12 -13.09 9.75
N ILE A 85 -19.19 -12.00 10.52
CA ILE A 85 -18.89 -12.00 11.96
C ILE A 85 -20.10 -12.37 12.84
N GLY A 86 -21.23 -12.76 12.25
CA GLY A 86 -22.44 -13.17 12.98
C GLY A 86 -23.23 -12.04 13.64
N VAL A 87 -22.95 -10.78 13.32
CA VAL A 87 -23.68 -9.60 13.83
C VAL A 87 -24.97 -9.34 13.03
N SER A 88 -25.04 -9.79 11.78
CA SER A 88 -26.22 -9.68 10.91
C SER A 88 -26.66 -11.06 10.43
N ALA A 89 -27.97 -11.30 10.35
CA ALA A 89 -28.53 -12.54 9.79
C ALA A 89 -28.60 -12.54 8.26
N GLN A 90 -28.47 -11.37 7.60
CA GLN A 90 -28.62 -11.25 6.15
C GLN A 90 -27.28 -11.05 5.44
N PRO A 91 -26.96 -11.88 4.43
CA PRO A 91 -25.79 -11.69 3.59
C PRO A 91 -25.98 -10.51 2.63
N HIS A 92 -24.90 -9.77 2.36
CA HIS A 92 -24.92 -8.67 1.41
C HIS A 92 -24.08 -9.00 0.17
N LEU A 93 -24.71 -9.65 -0.82
CA LEU A 93 -24.07 -10.13 -2.05
C LEU A 93 -23.18 -9.09 -2.78
N PRO A 94 -23.63 -7.85 -3.06
CA PRO A 94 -22.76 -6.88 -3.72
C PRO A 94 -21.61 -6.45 -2.81
N GLY A 95 -21.82 -6.45 -1.50
CA GLY A 95 -20.76 -6.23 -0.51
C GLY A 95 -19.69 -7.32 -0.58
N ARG A 96 -20.13 -8.57 -0.68
CA ARG A 96 -19.26 -9.75 -0.82
C ARG A 96 -18.43 -9.72 -2.11
N ILE A 97 -19.06 -9.38 -3.22
CA ILE A 97 -18.39 -9.26 -4.53
C ILE A 97 -17.34 -8.15 -4.48
N VAL A 98 -17.70 -6.96 -4.00
CA VAL A 98 -16.76 -5.84 -3.88
C VAL A 98 -15.61 -6.22 -2.94
N ARG A 99 -15.92 -6.79 -1.78
CA ARG A 99 -14.91 -7.08 -0.76
C ARG A 99 -13.97 -8.21 -1.18
N ARG A 100 -14.50 -9.38 -1.57
CA ARG A 100 -13.71 -10.57 -1.92
C ARG A 100 -13.20 -10.56 -3.35
N GLY A 101 -13.98 -10.03 -4.29
CA GLY A 101 -13.69 -10.08 -5.72
C GLY A 101 -12.88 -8.90 -6.24
N LEU A 102 -13.01 -7.71 -5.63
CA LEU A 102 -12.31 -6.51 -6.12
C LEU A 102 -11.29 -5.97 -5.10
N PHE A 103 -11.74 -5.70 -3.88
CA PHE A 103 -10.94 -4.99 -2.88
C PHE A 103 -9.69 -5.77 -2.48
N TRP A 104 -9.83 -7.00 -1.98
CA TRP A 104 -8.69 -7.82 -1.56
C TRP A 104 -7.72 -8.18 -2.70
N PRO A 105 -8.17 -8.78 -3.81
CA PRO A 105 -7.26 -9.14 -4.90
C PRO A 105 -6.67 -7.91 -5.59
N GLY A 106 -7.44 -6.84 -5.76
CA GLY A 106 -6.94 -5.59 -6.33
C GLY A 106 -5.85 -4.94 -5.46
N ASN A 107 -6.06 -4.90 -4.13
CA ASN A 107 -5.05 -4.41 -3.20
C ASN A 107 -3.79 -5.28 -3.20
N TRP A 108 -3.94 -6.60 -3.28
CA TRP A 108 -2.79 -7.50 -3.37
C TRP A 108 -2.01 -7.29 -4.68
N LEU A 109 -2.71 -7.22 -5.82
CA LEU A 109 -2.10 -7.01 -7.13
C LEU A 109 -1.34 -5.68 -7.21
N LEU A 110 -1.98 -4.58 -6.81
CA LEU A 110 -1.35 -3.25 -6.77
C LEU A 110 -0.13 -3.24 -5.83
N GLY A 111 -0.22 -3.94 -4.70
CA GLY A 111 0.87 -4.09 -3.76
C GLY A 111 2.06 -4.84 -4.35
N SER A 112 1.79 -5.96 -5.02
CA SER A 112 2.81 -6.76 -5.71
C SER A 112 3.49 -5.97 -6.83
N LEU A 113 2.72 -5.25 -7.66
CA LEU A 113 3.25 -4.38 -8.71
C LEU A 113 4.10 -3.24 -8.12
N ALA A 114 3.66 -2.60 -7.05
CA ALA A 114 4.43 -1.54 -6.39
C ALA A 114 5.73 -2.05 -5.77
N ARG A 115 5.75 -3.26 -5.20
CA ARG A 115 6.98 -3.91 -4.72
C ARG A 115 7.94 -4.20 -5.88
N PHE A 116 7.41 -4.73 -6.99
CA PHE A 116 8.20 -5.05 -8.16
C PHE A 116 8.83 -3.81 -8.80
N ALA A 117 8.06 -2.74 -8.99
CA ALA A 117 8.56 -1.47 -9.49
C ALA A 117 9.66 -0.88 -8.59
N ARG A 118 9.52 -0.97 -7.26
CA ARG A 118 10.58 -0.55 -6.32
C ARG A 118 11.86 -1.36 -6.43
N MET A 119 11.77 -2.67 -6.67
CA MET A 119 12.95 -3.51 -6.89
C MET A 119 13.68 -3.15 -8.18
N GLN A 120 12.95 -2.81 -9.24
CA GLN A 120 13.57 -2.37 -10.50
C GLN A 120 14.27 -1.01 -10.39
N VAL A 121 13.68 -0.06 -9.66
CA VAL A 121 14.31 1.26 -9.41
C VAL A 121 15.50 1.17 -8.45
N GLY A 122 15.52 0.18 -7.56
CA GLY A 122 16.62 -0.08 -6.64
C GLY A 122 17.76 -0.93 -7.21
N ALA A 123 17.62 -1.48 -8.42
CA ALA A 123 18.71 -2.20 -9.07
C ALA A 123 19.75 -1.17 -9.58
N PRO A 124 21.00 -1.17 -9.08
CA PRO A 124 22.03 -0.39 -9.70
C PRO A 124 22.18 -0.94 -11.12
N SER A 125 22.03 -0.07 -12.11
CA SER A 125 22.51 -0.34 -13.47
C SER A 125 23.96 -0.80 -13.31
N CYS A 126 24.19 -2.10 -13.47
CA CYS A 126 25.52 -2.67 -13.52
C CYS A 126 26.13 -2.16 -14.82
N ARG A 127 26.68 -0.94 -14.77
CA ARG A 127 27.42 -0.34 -15.86
C ARG A 127 28.65 -1.23 -16.02
N MET A 128 28.61 -2.13 -17.01
CA MET A 128 29.76 -2.90 -17.46
C MET A 128 30.91 -1.91 -17.68
N ARG A 129 31.86 -1.91 -16.74
CA ARG A 129 33.14 -1.25 -16.91
C ARG A 129 33.91 -2.12 -17.88
N THR A 130 34.03 -1.66 -19.13
CA THR A 130 34.93 -2.25 -20.11
C THR A 130 36.34 -2.28 -19.52
N PRO A 131 37.07 -3.40 -19.57
CA PRO A 131 38.45 -3.45 -19.14
C PRO A 131 39.29 -2.61 -20.10
N ASP A 132 39.88 -1.55 -19.58
CA ASP A 132 40.82 -0.68 -20.28
C ASP A 132 42.13 -1.46 -20.43
N TYR A 133 42.34 -2.10 -21.59
CA TYR A 133 43.60 -2.78 -21.91
C TYR A 133 44.64 -1.74 -22.33
N ARG A 134 45.10 -0.91 -21.40
CA ARG A 134 46.24 -0.05 -21.68
C ARG A 134 47.53 -0.87 -21.56
N LEU A 135 47.93 -1.44 -22.71
CA LEU A 135 49.24 -2.01 -23.00
C LEU A 135 50.35 -1.14 -22.40
N SER A 136 50.96 -1.62 -21.30
CA SER A 136 52.22 -1.09 -20.81
C SER A 136 53.34 -1.79 -21.56
N VAL A 137 53.81 -1.17 -22.64
CA VAL A 137 55.08 -1.54 -23.27
C VAL A 137 56.16 -0.69 -22.60
N GLY A 138 56.80 -1.25 -21.58
CA GLY A 138 58.03 -0.69 -21.00
C GLY A 138 59.24 -1.16 -21.82
N PRO A 139 60.20 -0.28 -22.16
CA PRO A 139 61.42 -0.69 -22.85
C PRO A 139 62.42 -1.37 -21.89
N PRO A 140 63.37 -2.18 -22.42
CA PRO A 140 64.16 -3.12 -21.64
C PRO A 140 65.34 -2.48 -20.91
N SER A 141 65.70 -3.16 -19.83
CA SER A 141 66.83 -3.01 -18.92
C SER A 141 68.17 -2.60 -19.55
N SER A 142 68.86 -1.64 -18.93
CA SER A 142 70.30 -1.45 -19.11
C SER A 142 71.04 -1.37 -17.76
N VAL A 143 71.82 -2.43 -17.53
CA VAL A 143 73.19 -2.46 -17.00
C VAL A 143 73.47 -2.03 -15.55
N PHE A 144 73.70 -3.06 -14.74
CA PHE A 144 74.49 -3.08 -13.51
C PHE A 144 75.93 -2.57 -13.75
N PHE A 145 76.40 -1.64 -12.91
CA PHE A 145 77.80 -1.57 -12.50
C PHE A 145 77.86 -1.00 -11.08
N SER A 146 78.30 -1.79 -10.11
CA SER A 146 78.75 -1.30 -8.80
C SER A 146 80.10 -1.94 -8.52
N SER A 147 81.08 -1.05 -8.36
CA SER A 147 82.44 -1.31 -7.94
C SER A 147 82.44 -1.70 -6.46
N THR A 148 83.11 -2.81 -6.13
CA THR A 148 84.16 -2.97 -5.10
C THR A 148 84.53 -4.43 -5.00
#